data_AF-A0A821SWX9-F1
#
_entry.id   AF-A0A821SWX9-F1
#
_cell.length_a   1.000
_cell.length_b   1.000
_cell.length_c   1.000
_cell.angle_alpha   90.00
_cell.angle_beta   90.00
_cell.angle_gamma   90.00
#
_symmetry.space_group_name_H-M   'P 1'
#
loop_
_entity.id
_entity.type
_entity.pdbx_description
1 polymer ?
#
loop_
_entity_poly.entity_id
_entity_poly.type
_entity_poly.pdbx_seq_one_letter_code
_entity_poly.pdbx_strand_id
1 'polypeptide(L)' 'MRTKPWPQKGTGRARHKSRFGPQWKGGYKVNGPKGPTSFFYVLPKEKRVEGLCTALTVKLHQ' A
#
# COMPACT_ATOMS: atom_id res chain seq x y z
N MET A 1 26.83 -8.10 2.02
CA MET A 1 26.35 -9.13 2.98
C MET A 1 24.92 -9.56 2.67
N ARG A 2 24.74 -10.53 1.78
CA ARG A 2 23.45 -11.21 1.57
C ARG A 2 23.73 -12.72 1.53
N THR A 3 24.37 -13.17 2.60
CA THR A 3 24.81 -14.55 2.75
C THR A 3 23.61 -15.44 3.04
N LYS A 4 23.57 -16.61 2.40
CA LYS A 4 22.54 -17.61 2.64
C LYS A 4 22.63 -18.04 4.12
N PRO A 5 21.50 -18.09 4.86
CA PRO A 5 21.55 -18.34 6.31
C PRO A 5 22.05 -19.74 6.64
N TRP A 6 21.89 -20.71 5.74
CA TRP A 6 22.48 -22.05 5.83
C TRP A 6 22.58 -22.72 4.45
N PRO A 7 23.37 -23.79 4.31
CA PRO A 7 23.46 -24.58 3.07
C PRO A 7 22.10 -25.09 2.60
N GLN A 8 21.94 -25.33 1.29
CA GLN A 8 20.65 -25.72 0.70
C GLN A 8 20.11 -27.06 1.22
N LYS A 9 20.98 -27.97 1.68
CA LYS A 9 20.67 -29.32 2.15
C LYS A 9 21.55 -29.66 3.37
N GLY A 10 21.20 -30.73 4.10
CA GLY A 10 22.02 -31.29 5.19
C GLY A 10 21.74 -30.73 6.58
N THR A 11 20.91 -29.70 6.72
CA THR A 11 20.64 -29.05 8.02
C THR A 11 19.30 -29.44 8.66
N GLY A 12 18.44 -30.19 7.97
CA GLY A 12 17.08 -30.53 8.44
C GLY A 12 16.12 -29.33 8.58
N ARG A 13 16.57 -28.12 8.26
CA ARG A 13 15.78 -26.88 8.35
C ARG A 13 15.11 -26.53 7.02
N ALA A 14 14.09 -25.68 7.06
CA ALA A 14 13.43 -25.13 5.87
C ALA A 14 14.44 -24.42 4.95
N ARG A 15 14.16 -24.34 3.64
CA ARG A 15 15.11 -23.77 2.68
C ARG A 15 14.93 -22.25 2.55
N HIS A 16 15.98 -21.48 2.82
CA HIS A 16 15.94 -20.02 2.66
C HIS A 16 17.16 -19.48 1.90
N LYS A 17 16.93 -18.47 1.07
CA LYS A 17 17.98 -17.79 0.29
C LYS A 17 18.56 -16.57 1.03
N SER A 18 17.74 -15.87 1.79
CA SER A 18 18.08 -14.64 2.51
C SER A 18 17.36 -14.61 3.85
N ARG A 19 18.01 -14.06 4.88
CA ARG A 19 17.42 -13.86 6.22
C ARG A 19 16.46 -12.67 6.32
N PHE A 20 16.40 -11.84 5.27
CA PHE A 20 15.54 -10.65 5.22
C PHE A 20 14.22 -10.87 4.47
N GLY A 21 13.94 -12.10 4.03
CA GLY A 21 12.67 -12.42 3.36
C GLY A 21 11.44 -12.09 4.23
N PRO A 22 10.24 -11.93 3.64
CA PRO A 22 9.02 -11.54 4.37
C PRO A 22 8.58 -12.54 5.44
N GLN A 23 9.00 -13.80 5.30
CA GLN A 23 8.74 -14.86 6.27
C GLN A 23 9.54 -14.70 7.56
N TRP A 24 10.59 -13.88 7.55
CA TRP A 24 11.48 -13.67 8.69
C TRP A 24 11.00 -12.48 9.53
N LYS A 25 11.16 -12.59 10.86
CA LYS A 25 10.93 -11.46 11.77
C LYS A 25 11.90 -10.33 11.43
N GLY A 26 11.39 -9.12 11.23
CA GLY A 26 12.18 -7.96 10.79
C GLY A 26 12.61 -8.00 9.31
N GLY A 27 12.05 -8.92 8.50
CA GLY A 27 12.24 -8.96 7.06
C GLY A 27 11.47 -7.85 6.32
N TYR A 28 11.64 -7.77 5.00
CA TYR A 28 10.97 -6.74 4.20
C TYR A 28 9.46 -7.00 4.06
N LYS A 29 8.67 -5.92 3.95
CA LYS A 29 7.22 -5.98 3.69
C LYS A 29 6.94 -6.03 2.18
N VAL A 30 6.33 -7.12 1.70
CA VAL A 30 6.12 -7.36 0.25
C VAL A 30 5.13 -6.34 -0.36
N ASN A 31 4.00 -6.12 0.31
CA ASN A 31 2.94 -5.22 -0.13
C ASN A 31 2.78 -4.06 0.87
N GLY A 32 3.88 -3.36 1.15
CA GLY A 32 3.86 -2.13 1.94
C GLY A 32 3.56 -0.89 1.08
N PRO A 33 3.21 0.25 1.68
CA PRO A 33 3.18 1.53 0.98
C PRO A 33 4.58 1.84 0.44
N LYS A 34 4.69 2.19 -0.84
CA LYS A 34 5.97 2.28 -1.56
C LYS A 34 6.55 3.70 -1.68
N GLY A 35 5.97 4.69 -1.01
CA GLY A 35 6.40 6.09 -1.10
C GLY A 35 5.22 7.04 -0.85
N PRO A 36 5.36 8.34 -1.14
CA PRO A 36 4.24 9.27 -1.05
C PRO A 36 3.18 8.90 -2.10
N THR A 37 1.96 8.62 -1.65
CA THR A 37 0.83 8.34 -2.53
C THR A 37 -0.02 9.60 -2.67
N SER A 38 -0.09 10.16 -3.88
CA SER A 38 -1.04 11.23 -4.18
C SER A 38 -2.42 10.63 -4.49
N PHE A 39 -3.45 11.15 -3.84
CA PHE A 39 -4.85 10.81 -4.10
C PHE A 39 -5.56 11.92 -4.91
N PHE A 40 -4.79 12.73 -5.63
CA PHE A 40 -5.32 13.86 -6.38
C PHE A 40 -6.05 13.37 -7.63
N TYR A 41 -7.31 13.76 -7.77
CA TYR A 41 -8.08 13.60 -8.98
C TYR A 41 -9.02 14.79 -9.17
N VAL A 42 -9.28 15.15 -10.43
CA VAL A 42 -10.14 16.28 -10.77
C VAL A 42 -11.46 15.76 -11.30
N LEU A 43 -12.55 16.18 -10.66
CA LEU A 43 -13.90 15.92 -11.14
C LEU A 43 -14.26 16.83 -12.33
N PRO A 44 -15.10 16.36 -13.27
CA PRO A 44 -15.67 17.21 -14.32
C PRO A 44 -16.30 18.48 -13.73
N LYS A 45 -16.18 19.60 -14.43
CA LYS A 45 -16.66 20.90 -13.95
C LYS A 45 -18.15 20.85 -13.62
N GLU A 46 -18.94 20.19 -14.46
CA GLU A 46 -20.39 20.03 -14.32
C GLU A 46 -20.76 19.39 -12.98
N LYS A 47 -20.10 18.29 -12.61
CA LYS A 47 -20.34 17.59 -11.34
C LYS A 47 -19.97 18.44 -10.12
N ARG A 48 -18.94 19.28 -10.24
CA ARG A 48 -18.58 20.22 -9.17
C ARG A 48 -19.64 21.31 -8.99
N VAL A 49 -20.18 21.84 -10.09
CA VAL A 49 -21.24 22.86 -10.06
C VAL A 49 -22.55 22.27 -9.54
N GLU A 50 -22.95 21.09 -10.04
CA GLU A 50 -24.15 20.37 -9.61
C GLU A 50 -24.13 20.08 -8.11
N GLY A 51 -22.99 19.58 -7.59
CA GLY A 51 -22.82 19.35 -6.16
C GLY A 51 -22.98 20.62 -5.32
N LEU A 52 -22.47 21.75 -5.82
CA LEU A 52 -22.60 23.05 -5.14
C LEU A 52 -24.06 23.54 -5.11
N CYS A 53 -24.76 23.50 -6.25
CA CYS A 53 -26.18 23.86 -6.33
C CYS A 53 -27.04 22.99 -5.40
N THR A 54 -26.76 21.68 -5.37
CA THR A 54 -27.49 20.73 -4.53
C THR A 54 -27.28 21.03 -3.04
N ALA A 55 -26.04 21.28 -2.63
CA ALA A 55 -25.71 21.62 -1.24
C ALA A 55 -26.43 22.89 -0.76
N LEU A 56 -26.51 23.93 -1.61
CA LEU A 56 -27.24 25.17 -1.30
C LEU A 56 -28.75 24.93 -1.22
N THR A 57 -29.31 24.15 -2.14
CA THR A 57 -30.74 23.82 -2.15
C THR A 57 -31.14 23.09 -0.88
N VAL A 58 -30.35 22.10 -0.46
CA VAL A 58 -30.60 21.37 0.80
C VAL A 58 -30.52 22.30 2.01
N LYS A 59 -29.58 23.25 2.03
CA LYS A 59 -29.47 24.23 3.12
C LYS A 59 -30.62 25.22 3.18
N LEU A 60 -31.24 25.54 2.05
CA LEU A 60 -32.42 26.41 2.00
C LEU A 60 -33.69 25.70 2.47
N HIS A 61 -33.78 24.39 2.25
CA HIS A 61 -34.94 23.57 2.67
C HIS A 61 -34.81 23.01 4.10
N GLN A 62 -33.68 23.23 4.77
CA GLN A 62 -33.41 22.85 6.15
C GLN A 62 -33.95 23.91 7.11
#